data_AF-A0A0G4MG05-F1
#
_entry.id   AF-A0A0G4MG05-F1
#
_cell.length_a   1.000
_cell.length_b   1.000
_cell.length_c   1.000
_cell.angle_alpha   90.00
_cell.angle_beta   90.00
_cell.angle_gamma   90.00
#
_symmetry.space_group_name_H-M   'P 1'
#
loop_
_entity.id
_entity.type
_entity.pdbx_description
1 polymer ?
#
loop_
_entity_poly.entity_id
_entity_poly.type
_entity_poly.pdbx_seq_one_letter_code
_entity_poly.pdbx_strand_id
1 'polypeptide(L)'
;RKAEIKLALNTLGSFDFTGHVLNEFVRDVAIKYVEDEDCEIREAAALTCCQLYVRDPIVNQTSYHALQVVGDVIERLLTVGVSDPEPPIRRTVLAALDERFDRHLAKAENIRTLFFALNDEVFSIREVAISIIGRLARHNPAYVIPSL
;
A
#
# COMPACT_ATOMS: atom_id res chain seq x y z
N ARG A 1 -6.64 -6.66 -24.46
CA ARG A 1 -7.34 -6.63 -23.15
C ARG A 1 -6.41 -6.50 -21.95
N LYS A 2 -5.62 -7.50 -21.56
CA LYS A 2 -4.72 -7.38 -20.38
C LYS A 2 -3.71 -6.22 -20.48
N ALA A 3 -3.05 -6.10 -21.63
CA ALA A 3 -2.14 -4.99 -21.92
C ALA A 3 -2.81 -3.61 -21.86
N GLU A 4 -4.08 -3.51 -22.25
CA GLU A 4 -4.85 -2.25 -22.20
C GLU A 4 -5.20 -1.89 -20.74
N ILE A 5 -5.55 -2.89 -19.92
CA ILE A 5 -5.81 -2.69 -18.49
C ILE A 5 -4.54 -2.20 -17.78
N LYS A 6 -3.41 -2.88 -18.00
CA LYS A 6 -2.11 -2.47 -17.45
C LYS A 6 -1.76 -1.03 -17.88
N LEU A 7 -1.92 -0.72 -19.16
CA LEU A 7 -1.66 0.63 -19.68
C LEU A 7 -2.58 1.67 -19.04
N ALA A 8 -3.87 1.36 -18.88
CA ALA A 8 -4.84 2.26 -18.26
C ALA A 8 -4.49 2.53 -16.79
N LEU A 9 -4.12 1.50 -16.01
CA LEU A 9 -3.67 1.64 -14.63
C LEU A 9 -2.41 2.50 -14.54
N ASN A 10 -1.39 2.19 -15.33
CA ASN A 10 -0.15 2.99 -15.37
C ASN A 10 -0.41 4.46 -15.75
N THR A 11 -1.31 4.69 -16.72
CA THR A 11 -1.71 6.04 -17.11
C THR A 11 -2.42 6.74 -15.95
N LEU A 12 -3.32 6.04 -15.25
CA LEU A 12 -4.03 6.59 -14.10
C LEU A 12 -3.07 7.00 -12.97
N GLY A 13 -2.04 6.20 -12.66
CA GLY A 13 -1.07 6.53 -11.60
C GLY A 13 -0.07 7.62 -11.99
N SER A 14 0.35 7.66 -13.26
CA SER A 14 1.39 8.57 -13.74
C SER A 14 0.87 9.93 -14.19
N PHE A 15 -0.37 10.02 -14.66
CA PHE A 15 -0.96 11.26 -15.16
C PHE A 15 -1.28 12.24 -14.01
N ASP A 16 -1.18 13.54 -14.31
CA ASP A 16 -1.51 14.61 -13.37
C ASP A 16 -3.01 14.91 -13.40
N PHE A 17 -3.72 14.45 -12.38
CA PHE A 17 -5.14 14.73 -12.17
C PHE A 17 -5.39 15.84 -11.15
N THR A 18 -4.43 16.76 -10.95
CA THR A 18 -4.60 17.89 -10.02
C THR A 18 -5.92 18.62 -10.28
N GLY A 19 -6.75 18.74 -9.23
CA GLY A 19 -8.08 19.33 -9.31
C GLY A 19 -9.23 18.33 -9.50
N HIS A 20 -8.93 17.05 -9.68
CA HIS A 20 -9.94 15.97 -9.74
C HIS A 20 -9.86 15.06 -8.50
N VAL A 21 -11.02 14.58 -8.05
CA VAL A 21 -11.12 13.65 -6.92
C VAL A 21 -11.18 12.22 -7.44
N LEU A 22 -10.16 11.41 -7.14
CA LEU A 22 -10.04 10.04 -7.63
C LEU A 22 -10.13 8.96 -6.53
N ASN A 23 -10.12 9.34 -5.25
CA ASN A 23 -10.11 8.36 -4.14
C ASN A 23 -11.23 7.30 -4.23
N GLU A 24 -12.46 7.70 -4.57
CA GLU A 24 -13.58 6.75 -4.76
C GLU A 24 -13.34 5.82 -5.95
N PHE A 25 -12.84 6.35 -7.06
CA PHE A 25 -12.49 5.52 -8.21
C PHE A 25 -11.41 4.49 -7.85
N VAL A 26 -10.40 4.89 -7.09
CA VAL A 26 -9.36 3.96 -6.64
C VAL A 26 -9.93 2.89 -5.72
N ARG A 27 -10.77 3.28 -4.75
CA ARG A 27 -11.42 2.37 -3.80
C ARG A 27 -12.40 1.41 -4.47
N ASP A 28 -13.12 1.86 -5.49
CA ASP A 28 -14.24 1.10 -6.06
C ASP A 28 -13.86 0.34 -7.34
N VAL A 29 -12.79 0.76 -8.02
CA VAL A 29 -12.37 0.20 -9.32
C VAL A 29 -10.92 -0.27 -9.27
N ALA A 30 -9.95 0.61 -9.07
CA ALA A 30 -8.53 0.26 -9.25
C ALA A 30 -8.07 -0.84 -8.27
N ILE A 31 -8.53 -0.78 -7.01
CA ILE A 31 -8.16 -1.76 -5.99
C ILE A 31 -8.62 -3.18 -6.32
N LYS A 32 -9.64 -3.38 -7.18
CA LYS A 32 -10.10 -4.73 -7.56
C LYS A 32 -9.06 -5.46 -8.41
N TYR A 33 -8.20 -4.72 -9.11
CA TYR A 33 -7.16 -5.30 -9.97
C TYR A 33 -5.94 -5.78 -9.19
N VAL A 34 -5.84 -5.52 -7.88
CA VAL A 34 -4.75 -6.08 -7.06
C VAL A 34 -4.92 -7.58 -6.82
N GLU A 35 -6.08 -8.14 -7.13
CA GLU A 35 -6.39 -9.57 -7.04
C GLU A 35 -6.46 -10.23 -8.44
N ASP A 36 -5.98 -9.56 -9.49
CA ASP A 36 -5.99 -10.10 -10.85
C ASP A 36 -5.07 -11.33 -11.00
N GLU A 37 -5.45 -12.27 -11.86
CA GLU A 37 -4.63 -13.46 -12.13
C GLU A 37 -3.27 -13.08 -12.75
N ASP A 38 -3.23 -11.97 -13.49
CA ASP A 38 -2.03 -11.47 -14.15
C ASP A 38 -1.14 -10.67 -13.18
N CYS A 39 0.10 -11.13 -12.99
CA CYS A 39 1.05 -10.48 -12.08
C CYS A 39 1.34 -9.03 -12.50
N GLU A 40 1.41 -8.74 -13.80
CA GLU A 40 1.69 -7.38 -14.26
C GLU A 40 0.54 -6.42 -13.99
N ILE A 41 -0.70 -6.92 -13.99
CA ILE A 41 -1.89 -6.13 -13.64
C ILE A 41 -1.94 -5.88 -12.13
N ARG A 42 -1.65 -6.90 -11.31
CA ARG A 42 -1.59 -6.73 -9.84
C ARG A 42 -0.57 -5.67 -9.44
N GLU A 43 0.64 -5.74 -10.01
CA GLU A 43 1.71 -4.78 -9.74
C GLU A 43 1.29 -3.36 -10.15
N ALA A 44 0.80 -3.20 -11.38
CA ALA A 44 0.34 -1.90 -11.89
C ALA A 44 -0.79 -1.32 -11.05
N ALA A 45 -1.76 -2.15 -10.63
CA ALA A 45 -2.87 -1.73 -9.80
C ALA A 45 -2.40 -1.26 -8.41
N ALA A 46 -1.54 -2.05 -7.75
CA ALA A 46 -1.05 -1.71 -6.42
C ALA A 46 -0.23 -0.41 -6.42
N LEU A 47 0.66 -0.24 -7.40
CA LEU A 47 1.44 0.98 -7.58
C LEU A 47 0.54 2.20 -7.85
N THR A 48 -0.45 2.04 -8.71
CA THR A 48 -1.41 3.09 -9.05
C THR A 48 -2.18 3.54 -7.82
N CYS A 49 -2.65 2.60 -7.00
CA CYS A 49 -3.32 2.89 -5.73
C CYS A 49 -2.42 3.69 -4.78
N CYS A 50 -1.17 3.24 -4.58
CA CYS A 50 -0.21 3.96 -3.73
C CYS A 50 0.01 5.40 -4.23
N GLN A 51 0.30 5.58 -5.52
CA GLN A 51 0.61 6.87 -6.11
C GLN A 51 -0.55 7.87 -6.00
N LEU A 52 -1.77 7.42 -6.27
CA LEU A 52 -2.96 8.28 -6.23
C LEU A 52 -3.29 8.70 -4.80
N TYR A 53 -3.24 7.78 -3.83
CA TYR A 53 -3.50 8.12 -2.43
C TYR A 53 -2.40 9.01 -1.84
N VAL A 54 -1.12 8.80 -2.16
CA VAL A 54 -0.02 9.69 -1.71
C VAL A 54 -0.26 11.13 -2.15
N ARG A 55 -0.85 11.35 -3.33
CA ARG A 55 -1.17 12.68 -3.88
C ARG A 55 -2.50 13.23 -3.40
N ASP A 56 -3.41 12.39 -2.91
CA ASP A 56 -4.74 12.81 -2.45
C ASP A 56 -4.67 13.40 -1.02
N PRO A 57 -5.18 14.62 -0.79
CA PRO A 57 -5.24 15.21 0.55
C PRO A 57 -5.96 14.37 1.61
N ILE A 58 -6.80 13.41 1.21
CA ILE A 58 -7.56 12.51 2.10
C ILE A 58 -6.66 11.77 3.10
N VAL A 59 -5.41 11.47 2.75
CA VAL A 59 -4.45 10.79 3.65
C VAL A 59 -4.14 11.62 4.90
N ASN A 60 -4.21 12.95 4.80
CA ASN A 60 -3.99 13.85 5.92
C ASN A 60 -5.27 14.19 6.69
N GLN A 61 -6.44 13.80 6.19
CA GLN A 61 -7.72 14.10 6.85
C GLN A 61 -7.93 13.21 8.07
N THR A 62 -8.60 13.75 9.09
CA THR A 62 -8.89 13.06 10.36
C THR A 62 -10.36 12.68 10.51
N SER A 63 -11.18 12.95 9.49
CA SER A 63 -12.58 12.57 9.51
C SER A 63 -12.70 11.04 9.53
N TYR A 64 -13.73 10.54 10.23
CA TYR A 64 -13.98 9.10 10.34
C TYR A 64 -14.05 8.42 8.96
N HIS A 65 -14.76 9.04 8.02
CA HIS A 65 -14.90 8.52 6.67
C HIS A 65 -13.56 8.46 5.92
N ALA A 66 -12.74 9.52 5.97
CA ALA A 66 -11.43 9.52 5.32
C ALA A 66 -10.50 8.46 5.92
N LEU A 67 -10.50 8.32 7.25
CA LEU A 67 -9.71 7.31 7.94
C LEU A 67 -10.10 5.87 7.54
N GLN A 68 -11.38 5.63 7.34
CA GLN A 68 -11.91 4.35 6.88
C GLN A 68 -11.50 4.08 5.42
N VAL A 69 -11.75 5.03 4.51
CA VAL A 69 -11.44 4.87 3.08
C VAL A 69 -9.96 4.57 2.83
N VAL A 70 -9.07 5.33 3.47
CA VAL A 70 -7.62 5.08 3.33
C VAL A 70 -7.22 3.79 4.04
N GLY A 71 -7.82 3.47 5.19
CA GLY A 71 -7.57 2.24 5.92
C GLY A 71 -7.84 0.98 5.09
N ASP A 72 -9.02 0.90 4.48
CA ASP A 72 -9.46 -0.25 3.69
C ASP A 72 -8.51 -0.52 2.50
N VAL A 73 -8.00 0.55 1.87
CA VAL A 73 -7.05 0.44 0.76
C VAL A 73 -5.68 -0.02 1.26
N ILE A 74 -5.21 0.52 2.39
CA ILE A 74 -3.91 0.15 2.97
C ILE A 74 -3.89 -1.31 3.42
N GLU A 75 -4.97 -1.82 4.00
CA GLU A 75 -5.07 -3.23 4.41
C GLU A 75 -4.96 -4.18 3.22
N ARG A 76 -5.62 -3.86 2.10
CA ARG A 76 -5.49 -4.62 0.85
C ARG A 76 -4.09 -4.54 0.25
N LEU A 77 -3.50 -3.36 0.20
CA LEU A 77 -2.13 -3.18 -0.29
C LEU A 77 -1.10 -3.92 0.57
N LEU A 78 -1.26 -3.91 1.90
CA LEU A 78 -0.42 -4.70 2.80
C LEU A 78 -0.58 -6.20 2.54
N THR A 79 -1.79 -6.66 2.31
CA THR A 79 -2.06 -8.07 2.01
C THR A 79 -1.30 -8.50 0.74
N VAL A 80 -1.33 -7.68 -0.32
CA VAL A 80 -0.55 -7.91 -1.54
C VAL A 80 0.96 -7.84 -1.25
N GLY A 81 1.41 -6.82 -0.51
CA GLY A 81 2.82 -6.61 -0.18
C GLY A 81 3.46 -7.75 0.61
N VAL A 82 2.67 -8.51 1.38
CA VAL A 82 3.15 -9.61 2.22
C VAL A 82 2.89 -10.99 1.59
N SER A 83 1.79 -11.14 0.86
CA SER A 83 1.29 -12.47 0.45
C SER A 83 1.31 -12.74 -1.04
N ASP A 84 1.68 -11.77 -1.89
CA ASP A 84 1.74 -12.02 -3.35
C ASP A 84 2.78 -13.13 -3.66
N PRO A 85 2.44 -14.12 -4.51
CA PRO A 85 3.37 -15.18 -4.87
C PRO A 85 4.63 -14.64 -5.55
N GLU A 86 4.56 -13.50 -6.24
CA GLU A 86 5.67 -12.91 -6.98
C GLU A 86 6.49 -11.97 -6.06
N PRO A 87 7.75 -12.31 -5.72
CA PRO A 87 8.58 -11.45 -4.87
C PRO A 87 8.78 -10.02 -5.41
N PRO A 88 8.90 -9.77 -6.74
CA PRO A 88 8.97 -8.41 -7.27
C PRO A 88 7.78 -7.55 -6.84
N ILE A 89 6.56 -8.10 -6.86
CA ILE A 89 5.35 -7.37 -6.48
C ILE A 89 5.37 -7.04 -5.00
N ARG A 90 5.65 -8.03 -4.14
CA ARG A 90 5.79 -7.83 -2.68
C ARG A 90 6.74 -6.68 -2.37
N ARG A 91 7.93 -6.71 -2.97
CA ARG A 91 8.95 -5.67 -2.82
C ARG A 91 8.46 -4.31 -3.30
N THR A 92 7.90 -4.25 -4.51
CA THR A 92 7.43 -3.01 -5.15
C THR A 92 6.33 -2.35 -4.32
N VAL A 93 5.35 -3.13 -3.86
CA VAL A 93 4.23 -2.65 -3.05
C VAL A 93 4.70 -2.13 -1.71
N LEU A 94 5.53 -2.91 -0.98
CA LEU A 94 6.08 -2.45 0.30
C LEU A 94 6.92 -1.19 0.14
N ALA A 95 7.74 -1.10 -0.91
CA ALA A 95 8.55 0.09 -1.18
C ALA A 95 7.71 1.33 -1.52
N ALA A 96 6.50 1.14 -2.05
CA ALA A 96 5.55 2.22 -2.35
C ALA A 96 4.77 2.72 -1.12
N LEU A 97 4.90 2.07 0.04
CA LEU A 97 4.28 2.51 1.30
C LEU A 97 5.05 3.71 1.91
N ASP A 98 4.70 4.90 1.44
CA ASP A 98 5.26 6.19 1.85
C ASP A 98 4.98 6.56 3.31
N GLU A 99 5.79 7.47 3.89
CA GLU A 99 5.64 7.99 5.26
C GLU A 99 4.27 8.61 5.51
N ARG A 100 3.61 9.14 4.47
CA ARG A 100 2.25 9.68 4.57
C ARG A 100 1.24 8.62 5.04
N PHE A 101 1.51 7.35 4.81
CA PHE A 101 0.65 6.25 5.27
C PHE A 101 0.95 5.80 6.70
N ASP A 102 2.01 6.31 7.36
CA ASP A 102 2.47 5.79 8.66
C ASP A 102 1.38 5.84 9.74
N ARG A 103 0.51 6.84 9.70
CA ARG A 103 -0.64 6.92 10.61
C ARG A 103 -1.62 5.75 10.48
N HIS A 104 -1.77 5.19 9.27
CA HIS A 104 -2.63 4.05 8.98
C HIS A 104 -1.86 2.74 9.19
N LEU A 105 -0.60 2.70 8.76
CA LEU A 105 0.29 1.55 8.95
C LEU A 105 0.59 1.27 10.43
N ALA A 106 0.60 2.29 11.28
CA ALA A 106 0.87 2.16 12.72
C ALA A 106 -0.29 1.54 13.51
N LYS A 107 -1.42 1.19 12.88
CA LYS A 107 -2.46 0.38 13.50
C LYS A 107 -1.90 -1.01 13.85
N ALA A 108 -2.29 -1.51 15.01
CA ALA A 108 -1.83 -2.80 15.56
C ALA A 108 -1.94 -3.97 14.55
N GLU A 109 -3.03 -4.01 13.79
CA GLU A 109 -3.32 -5.07 12.80
C GLU A 109 -2.36 -5.00 11.59
N ASN A 110 -2.06 -3.79 11.14
CA ASN A 110 -1.14 -3.52 10.04
C ASN A 110 0.31 -3.79 10.43
N ILE A 111 0.72 -3.42 11.65
CA ILE A 111 2.06 -3.76 12.16
C ILE A 111 2.23 -5.28 12.28
N ARG A 112 1.22 -6.01 12.79
CA ARG A 112 1.23 -7.49 12.81
C ARG A 112 1.46 -8.05 11.41
N THR A 113 0.76 -7.50 10.41
CA THR A 113 0.89 -7.94 9.02
C THR A 113 2.30 -7.68 8.49
N LEU A 114 2.88 -6.51 8.75
CA LEU A 114 4.25 -6.16 8.35
C LEU A 114 5.32 -7.05 9.00
N PHE A 115 5.08 -7.62 10.18
CA PHE A 115 6.02 -8.57 10.79
C PHE A 115 6.15 -9.88 10.01
N PHE A 116 5.16 -10.27 9.20
CA PHE A 116 5.35 -11.39 8.28
C PHE A 116 6.39 -11.04 7.19
N ALA A 117 6.39 -9.81 6.67
CA ALA A 117 7.37 -9.37 5.67
C ALA A 117 8.81 -9.28 6.22
N LEU A 118 9.01 -9.12 7.53
CA LEU A 118 10.35 -9.25 8.14
C LEU A 118 10.94 -10.66 7.97
N ASN A 119 10.07 -11.66 7.77
CA ASN A 119 10.45 -13.06 7.59
C ASN A 119 10.31 -13.51 6.13
N ASP A 120 10.19 -12.57 5.17
CA ASP A 120 10.12 -12.88 3.75
C ASP A 120 11.36 -13.69 3.32
N GLU A 121 11.21 -14.60 2.36
CA GLU A 121 12.30 -15.41 1.82
C GLU A 121 13.37 -14.56 1.12
N VAL A 122 12.98 -13.43 0.51
CA VAL A 122 13.87 -12.53 -0.22
C VAL A 122 14.44 -11.46 0.69
N PHE A 123 15.77 -11.38 0.76
CA PHE A 123 16.48 -10.42 1.63
C PHE A 123 16.09 -8.96 1.38
N SER A 124 16.01 -8.54 0.11
CA SER A 124 15.66 -7.16 -0.24
C SER A 124 14.25 -6.75 0.22
N ILE A 125 13.33 -7.70 0.41
CA ILE A 125 12.01 -7.42 0.98
C ILE A 125 12.11 -7.20 2.48
N ARG A 126 12.90 -8.04 3.17
CA ARG A 126 13.17 -7.88 4.61
C ARG A 126 13.78 -6.50 4.92
N GLU A 127 14.66 -5.99 4.06
CA GLU A 127 15.26 -4.64 4.20
C GLU A 127 14.22 -3.52 4.07
N VAL A 128 13.27 -3.64 3.14
CA VAL A 128 12.18 -2.66 3.01
C VAL A 128 11.26 -2.75 4.22
N ALA A 129 10.89 -3.96 4.64
CA ALA A 129 10.01 -4.18 5.79
C ALA A 129 10.60 -3.63 7.09
N ILE A 130 11.89 -3.87 7.37
CA ILE A 130 12.54 -3.33 8.58
C ILE A 130 12.62 -1.80 8.56
N SER A 131 12.77 -1.19 7.38
CA SER A 131 12.75 0.27 7.22
C SER A 131 11.37 0.85 7.54
N ILE A 132 10.29 0.20 7.09
CA ILE A 132 8.91 0.60 7.43
C ILE A 132 8.67 0.44 8.93
N ILE A 133 8.96 -0.72 9.51
CA ILE A 133 8.79 -0.96 10.95
C ILE A 133 9.57 0.08 11.78
N GLY A 134 10.80 0.40 11.38
CA GLY A 134 11.61 1.44 12.02
C GLY A 134 10.95 2.81 12.00
N ARG A 135 10.31 3.21 10.89
CA ARG A 135 9.49 4.44 10.82
C ARG A 135 8.32 4.39 11.79
N LEU A 136 7.60 3.27 11.84
CA LEU A 136 6.40 3.08 12.67
C LEU A 136 6.69 3.06 14.17
N ALA A 137 7.92 2.77 14.59
CA ALA A 137 8.32 2.86 16.00
C ALA A 137 8.08 4.26 16.59
N ARG A 138 8.12 5.32 15.77
CA ARG A 138 7.81 6.70 16.18
C ARG A 138 6.31 6.93 16.42
N HIS A 139 5.45 6.12 15.81
CA HIS A 139 4.00 6.27 15.85
C HIS A 139 3.33 5.31 16.84
N ASN A 140 3.84 4.08 16.96
CA ASN A 140 3.30 3.07 17.87
C ASN A 140 4.42 2.20 18.47
N PRO A 141 5.26 2.78 19.35
CA PRO A 141 6.42 2.09 19.92
C PRO A 141 6.02 0.86 20.74
N ALA A 142 4.89 0.91 21.46
CA ALA A 142 4.41 -0.19 22.31
C ALA A 142 4.14 -1.48 21.53
N TYR A 143 3.92 -1.37 20.22
CA TYR A 143 3.57 -2.49 19.36
C TYR A 143 4.71 -2.93 18.44
N VAL A 144 5.65 -2.02 18.16
CA VAL A 144 6.86 -2.31 17.39
C VAL A 144 7.97 -2.86 18.28
N ILE A 145 8.15 -2.27 19.46
CA ILE A 145 9.19 -2.63 20.41
C ILE A 145 8.54 -3.58 21.43
N PRO A 146 9.00 -4.85 21.53
CA PRO A 146 8.52 -5.74 22.57
C PRO A 146 8.75 -5.11 23.95
N SER A 147 7.79 -5.29 24.86
CA SER A 147 7.98 -4.94 26.27
C SER A 147 9.19 -5.70 26.81
N LEU A 148 10.18 -4.94 27.32
CA LEU A 148 11.32 -5.43 28.10
C LEU A 148 10.86 -6.04 29.43
#